data_AF-T1A6N0-F1
#
_entry.id   AF-T1A6N0-F1
#
_cell.length_a   1.000
_cell.length_b   1.000
_cell.length_c   1.000
_cell.angle_alpha   90.00
_cell.angle_beta   90.00
_cell.angle_gamma   90.00
#
_symmetry.space_group_name_H-M   'P 1'
#
loop_
_entity.id
_entity.type
_entity.pdbx_description
1 polymer ?
#
loop_
_entity_poly.entity_id
_entity_poly.type
_entity_poly.pdbx_seq_one_letter_code
_entity_poly.pdbx_strand_id
1 'polypeptide(L)'
;MDKAAFIYKEETDTYYCPMGQPLTFSKTQPYQRDSGQGTYRIYEPANCAGCPLAPQCLRKGQEKRKISRDEYDGMRERVAARLHTPAGQEAYAKRMAVAESPFGIIKQTMNFRRFLLRGIAK
;
A
#
# COMPACT_ATOMS: atom_id res chain seq x y z
N MET A 1 -8.78 4.70 9.34
CA MET A 1 -8.27 5.58 8.26
C MET A 1 -7.04 4.99 7.61
N ASP A 2 -7.04 4.96 6.27
CA ASP A 2 -5.98 4.37 5.45
C ASP A 2 -4.78 5.30 5.26
N LYS A 3 -3.64 4.70 4.87
CA LYS A 3 -2.40 5.44 4.54
C LYS A 3 -2.60 6.42 3.38
N ALA A 4 -3.53 6.13 2.47
CA ALA A 4 -3.84 6.98 1.32
C ALA A 4 -4.38 8.38 1.68
N ALA A 5 -4.88 8.57 2.90
CA ALA A 5 -5.31 9.88 3.39
C ALA A 5 -4.13 10.80 3.80
N PHE A 6 -2.90 10.28 3.81
CA PHE A 6 -1.69 11.02 4.15
C PHE A 6 -0.92 11.36 2.89
N ILE A 7 -0.57 12.63 2.73
CA ILE A 7 0.12 13.13 1.55
C ILE A 7 1.61 13.21 1.85
N TYR A 8 2.44 12.56 1.04
CA TYR A 8 3.88 12.67 1.12
C TYR A 8 4.37 13.86 0.30
N LYS A 9 5.23 14.71 0.87
CA LYS A 9 5.99 15.72 0.13
C LYS A 9 7.45 15.29 0.04
N GLU A 10 7.91 15.07 -1.19
CA GLU A 10 9.31 14.68 -1.47
C GLU A 10 10.29 15.80 -1.15
N GLU A 11 9.92 17.07 -1.42
CA GLU A 11 10.76 18.25 -1.20
C GLU A 11 11.20 18.42 0.26
N THR A 12 10.30 18.15 1.19
CA THR A 12 10.51 18.36 2.64
C THR A 12 10.63 17.06 3.42
N ASP A 13 10.64 15.90 2.73
CA ASP A 13 10.64 14.56 3.33
C ASP A 13 9.67 14.44 4.51
N THR A 14 8.43 14.89 4.31
CA THR A 14 7.42 15.02 5.37
C THR A 14 6.08 14.49 4.88
N TYR A 15 5.38 13.79 5.77
CA TYR A 15 3.99 13.39 5.53
C TYR A 15 3.04 14.42 6.14
N TYR A 16 1.92 14.70 5.48
CA TYR A 16 0.86 15.55 6.01
C TYR A 16 -0.38 14.72 6.29
N CYS A 17 -0.94 14.90 7.49
CA CYS A 17 -2.23 14.31 7.84
C CYS A 17 -3.38 15.11 7.18
N PRO A 18 -4.60 14.55 7.10
CA PRO A 18 -5.75 15.26 6.53
C PRO A 18 -6.13 16.55 7.32
N MET A 19 -5.64 16.69 8.56
CA MET A 19 -5.77 17.91 9.37
C MET A 19 -4.62 18.91 9.16
N GLY A 20 -3.71 18.65 8.21
CA GLY A 20 -2.59 19.54 7.87
C GLY A 20 -1.38 19.48 8.81
N GLN A 21 -1.38 18.62 9.84
CA GLN A 21 -0.22 18.47 10.71
C GLN A 21 0.91 17.67 10.02
N PRO A 22 2.17 18.12 10.14
CA PRO A 22 3.32 17.40 9.59
C PRO A 22 3.70 16.19 10.47
N LEU A 23 4.07 15.12 9.80
CA LEU A 23 4.67 13.91 10.35
C LEU A 23 6.12 13.88 9.87
N THR A 24 7.04 14.07 10.81
CA THR A 24 8.48 14.10 10.54
C THR A 24 9.07 12.70 10.64
N PHE A 25 10.21 12.51 9.98
CA PHE A 25 10.98 11.28 10.11
C PHE A 25 11.36 11.05 11.58
N SER A 26 11.08 9.85 12.07
CA SER A 26 11.36 9.43 13.45
C SER A 26 12.52 8.43 13.50
N LYS A 27 12.39 7.31 12.76
CA LYS A 27 13.41 6.26 12.78
C LYS A 27 13.33 5.36 11.55
N THR A 28 14.40 4.62 11.32
CA THR A 28 14.43 3.53 10.34
C THR A 28 14.30 2.19 11.05
N GLN A 29 13.53 1.26 10.47
CA GLN A 29 13.36 -0.09 10.97
C GLN A 29 13.64 -1.10 9.85
N PRO A 30 14.64 -2.00 10.00
CA PRO A 30 14.88 -3.03 9.01
C PRO A 30 13.73 -4.03 8.98
N TYR A 31 13.49 -4.63 7.81
CA TYR A 31 12.57 -5.74 7.65
C TYR A 31 13.19 -6.83 6.80
N GLN A 32 12.78 -8.07 7.08
CA GLN A 32 13.15 -9.24 6.31
C GLN A 32 11.88 -9.95 5.87
N ARG A 33 11.75 -10.15 4.56
CA ARG A 33 10.68 -10.91 3.92
C ARG A 33 11.30 -12.04 3.13
N ASP A 34 10.50 -13.03 2.78
CA ASP A 34 10.91 -14.13 1.90
C ASP A 34 11.46 -13.62 0.55
N SER A 35 10.93 -12.49 0.08
CA SER A 35 11.31 -11.82 -1.17
C SER A 35 12.54 -10.90 -1.04
N GLY A 36 13.15 -10.78 0.14
CA GLY A 36 14.32 -9.91 0.36
C GLY A 36 14.28 -9.10 1.66
N GLN A 37 15.38 -8.40 1.91
CA GLN A 37 15.54 -7.47 3.04
C GLN A 37 15.38 -6.03 2.57
N GLY A 38 14.92 -5.16 3.47
CA GLY A 38 14.79 -3.74 3.18
C GLY A 38 14.64 -2.92 4.45
N THR A 39 14.35 -1.63 4.31
CA THR A 39 14.18 -0.71 5.43
C THR A 39 12.89 0.08 5.32
N TYR A 40 12.19 0.21 6.45
CA TYR A 40 11.09 1.15 6.59
C TYR A 40 11.58 2.43 7.22
N ARG A 41 11.27 3.57 6.60
CA ARG A 41 11.34 4.89 7.23
C ARG A 41 10.01 5.13 7.93
N ILE A 42 10.06 5.41 9.23
CA ILE A 42 8.87 5.64 10.07
C ILE A 42 8.73 7.13 10.32
N TYR A 43 7.53 7.65 10.07
CA TYR A 43 7.16 9.04 10.26
C TYR A 43 6.10 9.14 11.36
N GLU A 44 6.27 10.12 12.25
CA GLU A 44 5.41 10.33 13.41
C GLU A 44 5.06 11.82 13.55
N PRO A 45 3.81 12.16 13.94
CA PRO A 45 3.42 13.53 14.23
C PRO A 45 3.96 13.96 15.59
N ALA A 46 4.21 15.27 15.74
CA ALA A 46 4.61 15.83 17.02
C ALA A 46 3.54 15.61 18.10
N ASN A 47 2.27 15.92 17.79
CA ASN A 47 1.16 15.78 18.70
C ASN A 47 -0.16 15.43 17.96
N CYS A 48 -0.90 14.45 18.48
CA CYS A 48 -2.26 14.10 18.03
C CYS A 48 -3.34 14.39 19.08
N ALA A 49 -2.97 14.96 20.24
CA ALA A 49 -3.91 15.26 21.32
C ALA A 49 -4.99 16.25 20.86
N GLY A 50 -6.26 15.95 21.15
CA GLY A 50 -7.40 16.79 20.79
C GLY A 50 -7.82 16.74 19.32
N CYS A 51 -7.27 15.85 18.50
CA CYS A 51 -7.66 15.74 17.10
C CYS A 51 -9.08 15.15 16.97
N PRO A 52 -10.02 15.80 16.25
CA PRO A 52 -11.38 15.28 16.08
C PRO A 52 -11.43 13.98 15.26
N LEU A 53 -10.40 13.71 14.44
CA LEU A 53 -10.25 12.47 13.69
C LEU A 53 -9.51 11.37 14.46
N ALA A 54 -9.07 11.61 15.70
CA ALA A 54 -8.40 10.63 16.54
C ALA A 54 -9.11 9.25 16.59
N PRO A 55 -10.45 9.15 16.81
CA PRO A 55 -11.12 7.84 16.89
C PRO A 55 -11.07 7.03 15.59
N GLN A 56 -10.95 7.67 14.43
CA GLN A 56 -10.84 7.00 13.12
C GLN A 56 -9.40 6.84 12.64
N CYS A 57 -8.49 7.70 13.12
CA CYS A 57 -7.09 7.76 12.71
C CYS A 57 -6.20 6.84 13.55
N LEU A 58 -6.35 6.87 14.88
CA LEU A 58 -5.51 6.12 15.81
C LEU A 58 -6.03 4.69 15.95
N ARG A 59 -5.10 3.73 16.09
CA ARG A 59 -5.46 2.36 16.50
C ARG A 59 -5.62 2.33 18.02
N LYS A 60 -6.43 1.39 18.53
CA LYS A 60 -6.66 1.22 19.98
C LYS A 60 -5.31 1.10 20.71
N GLY A 61 -5.07 1.96 21.69
CA GLY A 61 -3.84 2.01 22.47
C GLY A 61 -2.67 2.78 21.83
N GLN A 62 -2.86 3.46 20.70
CA GLN A 62 -1.84 4.34 20.12
C GLN A 62 -2.15 5.81 20.40
N GLU A 63 -1.17 6.54 20.93
CA GLU A 63 -1.27 7.98 21.17
C GLU A 63 -1.00 8.81 19.90
N LYS A 64 -0.21 8.25 18.97
CA LYS A 64 0.22 8.91 17.73
C LYS A 64 0.13 7.96 16.54
N ARG A 65 -0.24 8.51 15.38
CA ARG A 65 -0.29 7.75 14.13
C ARG A 65 1.12 7.59 13.55
N LYS A 66 1.56 6.36 13.31
CA LYS A 66 2.85 6.07 12.65
C LYS A 66 2.61 5.69 11.19
N ILE A 67 3.39 6.26 10.28
CA ILE A 67 3.37 5.91 8.85
C ILE A 67 4.73 5.30 8.49
N SER A 68 4.72 4.09 7.93
CA SER A 68 5.92 3.46 7.38
C SER A 68 5.99 3.69 5.87
N ARG A 69 7.17 4.06 5.38
CA ARG A 69 7.49 4.18 3.95
C ARG A 69 8.64 3.24 3.62
N ASP A 70 8.48 2.39 2.62
CA ASP A 70 9.58 1.58 2.08
C ASP A 70 10.12 2.16 0.77
N GLU A 71 11.19 1.55 0.24
CA GLU A 71 11.84 1.96 -1.01
C GLU A 71 10.92 1.89 -2.25
N TYR A 72 9.87 1.07 -2.22
CA TYR A 72 8.94 0.87 -3.32
C TYR A 72 7.69 1.76 -3.22
N ASP A 73 7.45 2.46 -2.10
CA ASP A 73 6.27 3.32 -1.94
C ASP A 73 6.17 4.37 -3.06
N GLY A 74 7.29 5.00 -3.45
CA GLY A 74 7.30 5.96 -4.55
C GLY A 74 6.94 5.35 -5.91
N MET A 75 7.22 4.06 -6.13
CA MET A 75 6.75 3.34 -7.32
C MET A 75 5.24 3.07 -7.22
N ARG A 76 4.75 2.68 -6.04
CA ARG A 76 3.31 2.42 -5.81
C ARG A 76 2.48 3.68 -5.99
N GLU A 77 2.95 4.82 -5.49
CA GLU A 77 2.31 6.13 -5.66
C GLU A 77 2.22 6.51 -7.14
N ARG A 78 3.30 6.35 -7.91
CA ARG A 78 3.31 6.60 -9.37
C ARG A 78 2.32 5.70 -10.12
N VAL A 79 2.28 4.42 -9.79
CA VAL A 79 1.34 3.48 -10.42
C VAL A 79 -0.11 3.82 -10.05
N ALA A 80 -0.37 4.16 -8.80
CA ALA A 80 -1.69 4.59 -8.34
C ALA A 80 -2.14 5.87 -9.08
N ALA A 81 -1.28 6.89 -9.16
CA ALA A 81 -1.55 8.11 -9.90
C ALA A 81 -1.89 7.82 -11.38
N ARG A 82 -1.12 6.95 -12.03
CA ARG A 82 -1.39 6.51 -13.41
C ARG A 82 -2.76 5.84 -13.54
N LEU A 83 -3.12 4.96 -12.61
CA LEU A 83 -4.41 4.25 -12.61
C LEU A 83 -5.60 5.17 -12.37
N HIS A 84 -5.41 6.31 -11.70
CA HIS A 84 -6.46 7.32 -11.51
C HIS A 84 -6.70 8.20 -12.75
N THR A 85 -5.83 8.15 -13.77
CA THR A 85 -6.07 8.87 -15.03
C THR A 85 -7.19 8.21 -15.85
N PRO A 86 -7.95 8.97 -16.66
CA PRO A 86 -8.99 8.40 -17.52
C PRO A 86 -8.47 7.28 -18.44
N ALA A 87 -7.33 7.52 -19.11
CA ALA A 87 -6.68 6.51 -19.95
C ALA A 87 -6.24 5.27 -19.15
N GLY A 88 -5.77 5.46 -17.91
CA GLY A 88 -5.42 4.36 -17.01
C GLY A 88 -6.62 3.52 -16.60
N GLN A 89 -7.76 4.16 -16.32
CA GLN A 89 -9.01 3.49 -16.00
C GLN A 89 -9.56 2.70 -17.20
N GLU A 90 -9.55 3.28 -18.40
CA GLU A 90 -9.97 2.61 -19.63
C GLU A 90 -9.11 1.37 -19.92
N ALA A 91 -7.78 1.50 -19.80
CA ALA A 91 -6.87 0.37 -19.98
C ALA A 91 -7.07 -0.71 -18.90
N TYR A 92 -7.31 -0.31 -17.65
CA TYR A 92 -7.55 -1.23 -16.54
C TYR A 92 -8.88 -1.98 -16.71
N ALA A 93 -9.94 -1.34 -17.20
CA ALA A 93 -11.23 -1.97 -17.47
C ALA A 93 -11.10 -3.13 -18.48
N LYS A 94 -10.26 -2.98 -19.51
CA LYS A 94 -9.99 -4.03 -20.50
C LYS A 94 -9.31 -5.27 -19.91
N ARG A 95 -8.58 -5.13 -18.79
CA ARG A 95 -7.86 -6.23 -18.15
C ARG A 95 -8.80 -7.32 -17.64
N MET A 96 -9.99 -6.94 -17.15
CA MET A 96 -10.96 -7.92 -16.61
C MET A 96 -11.34 -8.95 -17.66
N ALA A 97 -11.75 -8.52 -18.85
CA ALA A 97 -12.14 -9.44 -19.93
C ALA A 97 -10.98 -10.36 -20.35
N VAL A 98 -9.76 -9.83 -20.45
CA VAL A 98 -8.60 -10.62 -20.88
C VAL A 98 -8.17 -11.65 -19.83
N ALA A 99 -8.21 -11.30 -18.55
CA ALA A 99 -7.75 -12.18 -17.48
C ALA A 99 -8.81 -13.20 -17.05
N GLU A 100 -10.08 -12.78 -16.91
CA GLU A 100 -11.10 -13.63 -16.31
C GLU A 100 -11.57 -14.75 -17.23
N SER A 101 -11.67 -14.51 -18.53
CA SER A 101 -12.09 -15.54 -19.49
C SER A 101 -11.19 -16.79 -19.47
N PRO A 102 -9.84 -16.70 -19.60
CA PRO A 102 -9.00 -17.88 -19.52
C PRO A 102 -9.04 -18.54 -18.14
N PHE A 103 -9.05 -17.78 -17.05
CA PHE A 103 -9.19 -18.36 -15.70
C PHE A 103 -10.55 -19.05 -15.50
N GLY A 104 -11.62 -18.53 -16.08
CA GLY A 104 -12.94 -19.13 -16.08
C GLY A 104 -12.96 -20.47 -16.81
N ILE A 105 -12.38 -20.52 -18.01
CA ILE A 105 -12.25 -21.76 -18.80
C ILE A 105 -11.44 -22.81 -18.04
N ILE A 106 -10.27 -22.44 -17.49
CA ILE A 106 -9.42 -23.36 -16.71
C ILE A 106 -10.20 -23.93 -15.51
N LYS A 107 -10.94 -23.09 -14.78
CA LYS A 107 -11.64 -23.51 -13.56
C LYS A 107 -12.93 -24.29 -13.82
N GLN A 108 -13.70 -23.94 -14.85
CA GLN A 108 -15.03 -24.50 -15.10
C GLN A 108 -15.04 -25.54 -16.22
N THR A 109 -14.39 -25.26 -17.34
CA THR A 109 -14.34 -26.19 -18.48
C THR A 109 -13.30 -27.28 -18.27
N MET A 110 -12.09 -26.91 -17.84
CA MET A 110 -11.01 -27.88 -17.58
C MET A 110 -11.08 -28.47 -16.17
N ASN A 111 -12.01 -28.00 -15.32
CA ASN A 111 -12.16 -28.38 -13.92
C ASN A 111 -10.86 -28.31 -13.08
N PHE A 112 -9.92 -27.45 -13.50
CA PHE A 112 -8.60 -27.36 -12.91
C PHE A 112 -8.57 -26.18 -11.92
N ARG A 113 -8.74 -26.50 -10.62
CA ARG A 113 -8.92 -25.48 -9.57
C ARG A 113 -7.72 -25.28 -8.65
N ARG A 114 -6.78 -26.24 -8.62
CA ARG A 114 -5.63 -26.22 -7.70
C ARG A 114 -4.39 -26.74 -8.41
N PHE A 115 -3.28 -26.02 -8.26
CA PHE A 115 -1.97 -26.55 -8.58
C PHE A 115 -1.51 -27.40 -7.39
N LEU A 116 -1.05 -28.63 -7.64
CA LEU A 116 -0.41 -29.44 -6.62
C LEU A 116 0.98 -28.84 -6.34
N LEU A 117 1.25 -28.50 -5.09
CA LEU A 117 2.53 -27.92 -4.65
C LEU A 117 3.69 -28.95 -4.63
N ARG A 118 3.40 -30.22 -4.93
CA ARG A 118 4.42 -31.27 -5.04
C ARG A 118 5.04 -31.22 -6.43
N GLY A 119 6.20 -30.58 -6.52
CA GLY A 119 7.09 -30.72 -7.68
C GLY A 119 7.64 -32.14 -7.78
N ILE A 120 8.05 -32.53 -8.98
CA ILE A 120 8.86 -33.74 -9.19
C ILE A 120 10.18 -33.52 -8.43
N ALA A 121 10.66 -34.55 -7.71
CA ALA A 121 11.96 -34.48 -7.06
C ALA A 121 13.03 -34.14 -8.12
N LYS A 122 13.84 -33.13 -7.84
CA LYS A 122 14.96 -32.74 -8.71
C LYS A 122 15.98 -33.85 -8.83
#